data_AF-A0A2H8TTM3-F1
#
_entry.id   AF-A0A2H8TTM3-F1
#
_cell.length_a   1.000
_cell.length_b   1.000
_cell.length_c   1.000
_cell.angle_alpha   90.00
_cell.angle_beta   90.00
_cell.angle_gamma   90.00
#
_symmetry.space_group_name_H-M   'P 1'
#
loop_
_entity.id
_entity.type
_entity.pdbx_description
1 polymer ?
#
loop_
_entity_poly.entity_id
_entity_poly.type
_entity_poly.pdbx_seq_one_letter_code
_entity_poly.pdbx_strand_id
1 'polypeptide(L)'
;MAFSTQANESLGDLVEDELSIMDRAIEEAAKRIQEMITESRAAHSGIKLEVNEQILDSCTSLMAAIRVLVHKSRKLQAEIVANQGSNGSAKEFYKRNHQWTEGLISAAKSIGLGAKGLLDAANEAVSGEGKLERLIVASHCVAAGTAQLVVASRVKASQNSDNLAELSQASRNVTNATATVVATAKSCAQLVQQTEDLDLGVLNEHQTKRLEIECQVRVLELESSLEKERMKLSALRKLHYQEDQS
;
A
#
# COMPACT_ATOMS: atom_id res chain seq x y z
N MET A 1 -11.29 -9.11 -36.94
CA MET A 1 -9.85 -9.44 -36.85
C MET A 1 -8.92 -8.23 -36.74
N ALA A 2 -9.31 -7.00 -37.13
CA ALA A 2 -8.43 -5.83 -36.99
C ALA A 2 -8.33 -5.26 -35.56
N PHE A 3 -9.40 -5.37 -34.76
CA PHE A 3 -9.46 -4.83 -33.39
C PHE A 3 -8.52 -5.54 -32.41
N SER A 4 -8.30 -6.83 -32.61
CA SER A 4 -7.43 -7.69 -31.78
C SER A 4 -5.94 -7.40 -32.01
N THR A 5 -5.57 -6.96 -33.22
CA THR A 5 -4.17 -6.73 -33.60
C THR A 5 -3.65 -5.38 -33.08
N GLN A 6 -4.52 -4.36 -33.02
CA GLN A 6 -4.18 -3.02 -32.55
C GLN A 6 -4.00 -2.96 -31.02
N ALA A 7 -4.82 -3.69 -30.25
CA ALA A 7 -4.63 -3.87 -28.81
C ALA A 7 -3.31 -4.60 -28.48
N ASN A 8 -2.91 -5.55 -29.33
CA ASN A 8 -1.70 -6.35 -29.14
C ASN A 8 -0.40 -5.62 -29.55
N GLU A 9 -0.43 -4.62 -30.44
CA GLU A 9 0.74 -3.78 -30.74
C GLU A 9 1.07 -2.78 -29.62
N SER A 10 0.06 -2.39 -28.84
CA SER A 10 0.16 -1.44 -27.74
C SER A 10 0.73 -2.03 -26.43
N LEU A 11 0.63 -3.34 -26.21
CA LEU A 11 0.85 -3.94 -24.89
C LEU A 11 2.30 -3.85 -24.39
N GLY A 12 3.27 -3.95 -25.31
CA GLY A 12 4.69 -3.84 -24.98
C GLY A 12 5.13 -2.41 -24.64
N ASP A 13 4.51 -1.39 -25.23
CA ASP A 13 4.74 0.01 -24.80
C ASP A 13 4.00 0.27 -23.47
N LEU A 14 2.79 -0.26 -23.34
CA LEU A 14 1.96 -0.09 -22.16
C LEU A 14 2.59 -0.64 -20.88
N VAL A 15 3.32 -1.76 -20.96
CA VAL A 15 4.01 -2.31 -19.78
C VAL A 15 5.17 -1.41 -19.35
N GLU A 16 5.95 -0.87 -20.27
CA GLU A 16 7.03 0.06 -19.93
C GLU A 16 6.48 1.38 -19.35
N ASP A 17 5.43 1.92 -19.97
CA ASP A 17 4.73 3.12 -19.50
C ASP A 17 4.17 2.91 -18.09
N GLU A 18 3.46 1.82 -17.83
CA GLU A 18 2.84 1.57 -16.53
C GLU A 18 3.89 1.31 -15.44
N LEU A 19 4.96 0.57 -15.78
CA LEU A 19 6.08 0.37 -14.86
C LEU A 19 6.75 1.71 -14.53
N SER A 20 6.89 2.63 -15.49
CA SER A 20 7.43 3.98 -15.29
C SER A 20 6.51 4.86 -14.44
N ILE A 21 5.20 4.77 -14.65
CA ILE A 21 4.19 5.47 -13.83
C ILE A 21 4.26 4.99 -12.38
N MET A 22 4.37 3.67 -12.16
CA MET A 22 4.54 3.07 -10.84
C MET A 22 5.81 3.59 -10.16
N ASP A 23 6.97 3.56 -10.84
CA ASP A 23 8.23 4.08 -10.27
C ASP A 23 8.08 5.54 -9.83
N ARG A 24 7.52 6.38 -10.71
CA ARG A 24 7.32 7.80 -10.41
C ARG A 24 6.42 7.99 -9.20
N ALA A 25 5.33 7.23 -9.09
CA ALA A 25 4.43 7.30 -7.94
C ALA A 25 5.12 6.90 -6.63
N ILE A 26 5.96 5.87 -6.67
CA ILE A 26 6.74 5.42 -5.50
C ILE A 26 7.77 6.48 -5.09
N GLU A 27 8.51 7.06 -6.04
CA GLU A 27 9.52 8.10 -5.76
C GLU A 27 8.89 9.39 -5.26
N GLU A 28 7.78 9.82 -5.88
CA GLU A 28 7.02 11.00 -5.44
C GLU A 28 6.50 10.81 -4.02
N ALA A 29 5.92 9.64 -3.72
CA ALA A 29 5.45 9.31 -2.38
C ALA A 29 6.61 9.27 -1.36
N ALA A 30 7.73 8.61 -1.69
CA ALA A 30 8.90 8.58 -0.81
C ALA A 30 9.44 9.98 -0.51
N LYS A 31 9.56 10.83 -1.55
CA LYS A 31 10.04 12.20 -1.42
C LYS A 31 9.09 13.03 -0.54
N ARG A 32 7.78 12.96 -0.79
CA ARG A 32 6.80 13.74 -0.05
C ARG A 32 6.71 13.29 1.42
N ILE A 33 6.82 11.99 1.71
CA ILE A 33 6.92 11.48 3.09
C ILE A 33 8.16 12.05 3.79
N GLN A 34 9.31 12.11 3.09
CA GLN A 34 10.53 12.68 3.66
C GLN A 34 10.43 14.19 3.93
N GLU A 35 9.74 14.93 3.07
CA GLU A 35 9.43 16.35 3.29
C GLU A 35 8.53 16.52 4.53
N MET A 36 7.50 15.68 4.69
CA MET A 36 6.63 15.70 5.86
C MET A 36 7.38 15.46 7.18
N ILE A 37 8.45 14.66 7.20
CA ILE A 37 9.29 14.51 8.39
C ILE A 37 9.90 15.85 8.79
N THR A 38 10.42 16.59 7.82
CA THR A 38 11.06 17.89 8.03
C THR A 38 10.03 18.93 8.46
N GLU A 39 8.85 18.94 7.82
CA GLU A 39 7.72 19.82 8.17
C GLU A 39 7.21 19.53 9.59
N SER A 40 7.03 18.26 9.95
CA SER A 40 6.55 17.84 11.27
C SER A 40 7.50 18.27 12.38
N ARG A 41 8.82 18.15 12.18
CA ARG A 41 9.85 18.64 13.11
C ARG A 41 9.80 20.14 13.36
N ALA A 42 9.41 20.91 12.35
CA ALA A 42 9.27 22.37 12.48
C ALA A 42 7.93 22.78 13.12
N ALA A 43 6.86 22.02 12.87
CA ALA A 43 5.50 22.37 13.24
C ALA A 43 5.02 21.79 14.58
N HIS A 44 5.65 20.72 15.08
CA HIS A 44 5.17 19.97 16.24
C HIS A 44 6.27 19.72 17.27
N SER A 45 5.87 19.47 18.52
CA SER A 45 6.78 19.14 19.62
C SER A 45 6.13 18.14 20.58
N GLY A 46 6.93 17.56 21.48
CA GLY A 46 6.47 16.60 22.47
C GLY A 46 5.94 15.30 21.85
N ILE A 47 4.94 14.69 22.49
CA ILE A 47 4.37 13.38 22.11
C ILE A 47 3.82 13.39 20.68
N LYS A 48 3.23 14.51 20.22
CA LYS A 48 2.70 14.62 18.85
C LYS A 48 3.81 14.51 17.80
N LEU A 49 4.98 15.12 18.05
CA LEU A 49 6.13 15.00 17.15
C LEU A 49 6.63 13.55 17.11
N GLU A 50 6.78 12.91 18.28
CA GLU A 50 7.24 11.53 18.38
C GLU A 50 6.32 10.56 17.62
N VAL A 51 5.01 10.69 17.78
CA VAL A 51 4.00 9.89 17.05
C VAL A 51 4.12 10.11 15.54
N ASN A 52 4.20 11.37 15.11
CA ASN A 52 4.30 11.70 13.69
C ASN A 52 5.59 11.16 13.06
N GLU A 53 6.73 11.27 13.74
CA GLU A 53 8.01 10.73 13.26
C GLU A 53 7.96 9.21 13.13
N GLN A 54 7.45 8.50 14.14
CA GLN A 54 7.32 7.04 14.07
C GLN A 54 6.45 6.59 12.89
N ILE A 55 5.33 7.27 12.65
CA ILE A 55 4.45 7.01 11.50
C ILE A 55 5.21 7.21 10.20
N LEU A 56 5.83 8.38 10.01
CA LEU A 56 6.51 8.74 8.78
C LEU A 56 7.75 7.87 8.52
N ASP A 57 8.51 7.52 9.55
CA ASP A 57 9.67 6.63 9.45
C ASP A 57 9.27 5.21 9.03
N SER A 58 8.17 4.69 9.59
CA SER A 58 7.64 3.37 9.21
C SER A 58 7.16 3.36 7.76
N CYS A 59 6.50 4.44 7.30
CA CYS A 59 6.05 4.59 5.91
C CYS A 59 7.23 4.73 4.94
N THR A 60 8.26 5.49 5.33
CA THR A 60 9.50 5.64 4.56
C THR A 60 10.18 4.29 4.38
N SER A 61 10.27 3.50 5.46
CA SER A 61 10.85 2.16 5.43
C SER A 61 10.08 1.20 4.51
N LEU A 62 8.73 1.25 4.56
CA LEU A 62 7.88 0.47 3.65
C LEU A 62 8.09 0.88 2.19
N MET A 63 8.11 2.18 1.89
CA MET A 63 8.32 2.68 0.53
C MET A 63 9.70 2.30 -0.01
N ALA A 64 10.74 2.35 0.84
CA ALA A 64 12.08 1.88 0.48
C ALA A 64 12.11 0.38 0.17
N ALA A 65 11.44 -0.45 0.97
CA ALA A 65 11.33 -1.89 0.70
C ALA A 65 10.59 -2.17 -0.63
N ILE A 66 9.54 -1.41 -0.94
CA ILE A 66 8.80 -1.51 -2.21
C ILE A 66 9.70 -1.13 -3.40
N ARG A 67 10.48 -0.05 -3.30
CA ARG A 67 11.47 0.34 -4.33
C ARG A 67 12.44 -0.79 -4.64
N VAL A 68 13.00 -1.41 -3.60
CA VAL A 68 13.90 -2.55 -3.75
C VAL A 68 13.20 -3.71 -4.45
N LEU A 69 11.98 -4.04 -4.04
CA LEU A 69 11.19 -5.13 -4.65
C LEU A 69 10.92 -4.89 -6.14
N VAL A 70 10.47 -3.70 -6.50
CA VAL A 70 10.20 -3.31 -7.89
C VAL A 70 11.48 -3.42 -8.74
N HIS A 71 12.61 -2.95 -8.21
CA HIS A 71 13.90 -3.07 -8.89
C HIS A 71 14.32 -4.53 -9.12
N LYS A 72 14.18 -5.38 -8.09
CA LYS A 72 14.47 -6.82 -8.22
C LYS A 72 13.51 -7.50 -9.21
N SER A 73 12.24 -7.11 -9.20
CA SER A 73 11.24 -7.60 -10.14
C SER A 73 11.62 -7.27 -11.59
N ARG A 74 12.07 -6.04 -11.85
CA ARG A 74 12.54 -5.64 -13.19
C ARG A 74 13.77 -6.40 -13.64
N LYS A 75 14.74 -6.63 -12.75
CA LYS A 75 15.90 -7.48 -13.06
C LYS A 75 15.48 -8.88 -13.47
N LEU A 76 14.53 -9.48 -12.75
CA LEU A 76 14.01 -10.79 -13.10
C LEU A 76 13.27 -10.77 -14.45
N GLN A 77 12.45 -9.76 -14.72
CA GLN A 77 11.77 -9.60 -16.02
C GLN A 77 12.78 -9.46 -17.17
N ALA A 78 13.83 -8.66 -16.98
CA ALA A 78 14.90 -8.50 -17.97
C ALA A 78 15.67 -9.82 -18.21
N GLU A 79 15.95 -10.60 -17.17
CA GLU A 79 16.53 -11.94 -17.29
C GLU A 79 15.63 -12.88 -18.10
N ILE A 80 14.33 -12.89 -17.80
CA ILE A 80 13.34 -13.72 -18.50
C ILE A 80 13.30 -13.36 -19.99
N VAL A 81 13.23 -12.06 -20.31
CA VAL A 81 13.23 -11.57 -21.69
C VAL A 81 14.54 -11.92 -22.39
N ALA A 82 15.70 -11.82 -21.73
CA ALA A 82 16.99 -12.17 -22.32
C ALA A 82 17.12 -13.68 -22.60
N ASN A 83 16.64 -14.52 -21.68
CA ASN A 83 16.77 -15.99 -21.78
C ASN A 83 15.74 -16.62 -22.72
N GLN A 84 14.55 -16.03 -22.85
CA GLN A 84 13.43 -16.58 -23.64
C GLN A 84 13.07 -15.72 -24.85
N GLY A 85 13.74 -14.57 -25.02
CA GLY A 85 13.65 -13.69 -26.18
C GLY A 85 14.33 -14.32 -27.38
N SER A 86 13.55 -15.07 -28.16
CA SER A 86 14.00 -15.58 -29.46
C SER A 86 14.22 -14.42 -30.44
N ASN A 87 15.45 -14.09 -30.82
CA ASN A 87 15.89 -13.20 -31.93
C ASN A 87 15.11 -11.88 -32.19
N GLY A 88 14.22 -11.47 -31.29
CA GLY A 88 13.28 -10.35 -31.44
C GLY A 88 13.40 -9.38 -30.28
N SER A 89 12.74 -8.22 -30.41
CA SER A 89 12.79 -7.15 -29.41
C SER A 89 12.04 -7.53 -28.12
N ALA A 90 12.37 -6.88 -27.00
CA ALA A 90 11.64 -7.05 -25.73
C ALA A 90 10.13 -6.82 -25.89
N LYS A 91 9.75 -5.85 -26.75
CA LYS A 91 8.36 -5.54 -27.10
C LYS A 91 7.63 -6.72 -27.73
N GLU A 92 8.28 -7.44 -28.64
CA GLU A 92 7.71 -8.65 -29.26
C GLU A 92 7.56 -9.78 -28.24
N PHE A 93 8.49 -9.89 -27.28
CA PHE A 93 8.38 -10.86 -26.20
C PHE A 93 7.15 -10.60 -25.32
N TYR A 94 6.94 -9.35 -24.88
CA TYR A 94 5.78 -8.98 -24.07
C TYR A 94 4.46 -9.18 -24.84
N LYS A 95 4.45 -8.86 -26.14
CA LYS A 95 3.30 -9.10 -27.03
C LYS A 95 2.97 -10.60 -27.14
N ARG A 96 3.97 -11.46 -27.33
CA ARG A 96 3.76 -12.91 -27.43
C ARG A 96 3.29 -13.52 -26.11
N ASN A 97 3.69 -12.93 -24.99
CA ASN A 97 3.32 -13.37 -23.64
C ASN A 97 2.25 -12.46 -23.02
N HIS A 98 1.19 -12.13 -23.77
CA HIS A 98 0.21 -11.10 -23.40
C HIS A 98 -0.40 -11.26 -21.98
N GLN A 99 -0.84 -12.46 -21.57
CA GLN A 99 -1.39 -12.68 -20.21
C GLN A 99 -0.38 -12.39 -19.09
N TRP A 100 0.90 -12.70 -19.34
CA TRP A 100 1.96 -12.41 -18.39
C TRP A 100 2.19 -10.90 -18.29
N THR A 101 2.23 -10.22 -19.44
CA THR A 101 2.36 -8.76 -19.53
C THR A 101 1.17 -8.03 -18.86
N GLU A 102 -0.06 -8.49 -19.07
CA GLU A 102 -1.27 -7.95 -18.40
C GLU A 102 -1.17 -8.10 -16.88
N GLY A 103 -0.68 -9.24 -16.39
CA GLY A 103 -0.43 -9.46 -14.96
C GLY A 103 0.61 -8.48 -14.38
N LEU A 104 1.66 -8.17 -15.13
CA LEU A 104 2.66 -7.17 -14.74
C LEU A 104 2.06 -5.76 -14.70
N ILE A 105 1.28 -5.38 -15.71
CA ILE A 105 0.60 -4.08 -15.80
C ILE A 105 -0.39 -3.90 -14.63
N SER A 106 -1.22 -4.91 -14.37
CA SER A 106 -2.21 -4.87 -13.26
C SER A 106 -1.53 -4.72 -11.91
N ALA A 107 -0.44 -5.46 -11.68
CA ALA A 107 0.34 -5.33 -10.45
C ALA A 107 0.99 -3.93 -10.33
N ALA A 108 1.53 -3.40 -11.43
CA ALA A 108 2.15 -2.07 -11.45
C ALA A 108 1.15 -0.96 -11.11
N LYS A 109 -0.05 -0.99 -11.70
CA LYS A 109 -1.17 -0.09 -11.37
C LYS A 109 -1.53 -0.16 -9.89
N SER A 110 -1.70 -1.37 -9.37
CA SER A 110 -2.07 -1.61 -7.97
C SER A 110 -1.02 -1.06 -7.00
N ILE A 111 0.27 -1.23 -7.29
CA ILE A 111 1.36 -0.67 -6.49
C ILE A 111 1.36 0.86 -6.58
N GLY A 112 1.20 1.45 -7.78
CA GLY A 112 1.17 2.90 -7.95
C GLY A 112 0.02 3.57 -7.19
N LEU A 113 -1.18 2.97 -7.23
CA LEU A 113 -2.32 3.41 -6.43
C LEU A 113 -2.08 3.23 -4.93
N GLY A 114 -1.51 2.09 -4.52
CA GLY A 114 -1.17 1.82 -3.13
C GLY A 114 -0.14 2.79 -2.55
N ALA A 115 0.87 3.17 -3.34
CA ALA A 115 1.88 4.15 -2.94
C ALA A 115 1.28 5.54 -2.68
N LYS A 116 0.39 6.00 -3.57
CA LYS A 116 -0.37 7.24 -3.39
C LYS A 116 -1.29 7.17 -2.17
N GLY A 117 -2.03 6.07 -2.01
CA GLY A 117 -2.89 5.87 -0.86
C GLY A 117 -2.13 5.84 0.48
N LEU A 118 -0.90 5.31 0.50
CA LEU A 118 -0.05 5.34 1.68
C LEU A 118 0.41 6.76 2.00
N LEU A 119 0.81 7.53 0.98
CA LEU A 119 1.16 8.95 1.14
C LEU A 119 -0.01 9.75 1.71
N ASP A 120 -1.19 9.62 1.12
CA ASP A 120 -2.39 10.35 1.54
C ASP A 120 -2.74 10.00 2.99
N ALA A 121 -2.73 8.71 3.33
CA ALA A 121 -3.01 8.26 4.69
C ALA A 121 -1.96 8.74 5.71
N ALA A 122 -0.68 8.80 5.32
CA ALA A 122 0.38 9.33 6.18
C ALA A 122 0.21 10.85 6.40
N ASN A 123 -0.14 11.60 5.35
CA ASN A 123 -0.40 13.03 5.44
C ASN A 123 -1.59 13.33 6.37
N GLU A 124 -2.70 12.61 6.21
CA GLU A 124 -3.87 12.75 7.08
C GLU A 124 -3.59 12.37 8.54
N ALA A 125 -2.75 11.34 8.76
CA ALA A 125 -2.34 10.94 10.11
C ALA A 125 -1.52 12.04 10.81
N VAL A 126 -0.59 12.67 10.08
CA VAL A 126 0.28 13.73 10.61
C VAL A 126 -0.48 15.04 10.85
N SER A 127 -1.44 15.38 9.98
CA SER A 127 -2.30 16.56 10.16
C SER A 127 -3.26 16.40 11.34
N GLY A 128 -3.55 15.15 11.76
CA GLY A 128 -4.54 14.84 12.79
C GLY A 128 -5.98 14.85 12.28
N GLU A 129 -6.18 14.99 10.97
CA GLU A 129 -7.50 14.96 10.31
C GLU A 129 -7.89 13.53 9.88
N GLY A 130 -6.92 12.60 9.92
CA GLY A 130 -7.03 11.23 9.45
C GLY A 130 -7.20 10.18 10.54
N LYS A 131 -7.78 9.05 10.14
CA LYS A 131 -7.83 7.82 10.93
C LYS A 131 -6.57 6.99 10.70
N LEU A 132 -5.90 6.56 11.78
CA LEU A 132 -4.70 5.71 11.68
C LEU A 132 -5.00 4.35 11.03
N GLU A 133 -6.26 3.90 11.07
CA GLU A 133 -6.73 2.71 10.35
C GLU A 133 -6.61 2.85 8.83
N ARG A 134 -6.68 4.07 8.30
CA ARG A 134 -6.47 4.32 6.86
C ARG A 134 -5.04 4.00 6.46
N LEU A 135 -4.07 4.28 7.34
CA LEU A 135 -2.67 3.92 7.14
C LEU A 135 -2.47 2.41 7.10
N ILE A 136 -3.14 1.68 8.00
CA ILE A 136 -3.15 0.21 8.03
C ILE A 136 -3.66 -0.34 6.70
N VAL A 137 -4.82 0.14 6.23
CA VAL A 137 -5.43 -0.32 4.98
C VAL A 137 -4.53 0.00 3.78
N ALA A 138 -4.01 1.22 3.69
CA ALA A 138 -3.13 1.62 2.60
C ALA A 138 -1.85 0.76 2.55
N SER A 139 -1.26 0.46 3.71
CA SER A 139 -0.07 -0.39 3.82
C SER A 139 -0.34 -1.83 3.34
N HIS A 140 -1.54 -2.37 3.59
CA HIS A 140 -1.96 -3.68 3.07
C HIS A 140 -2.22 -3.65 1.57
N CYS A 141 -2.86 -2.59 1.05
CA CYS A 141 -3.12 -2.45 -0.39
C CYS A 141 -1.82 -2.47 -1.20
N VAL A 142 -0.82 -1.68 -0.78
CA VAL A 142 0.47 -1.64 -1.50
C VAL A 142 1.22 -2.97 -1.36
N ALA A 143 1.18 -3.62 -0.19
CA ALA A 143 1.78 -4.93 0.00
C ALA A 143 1.12 -6.01 -0.88
N ALA A 144 -0.21 -6.00 -1.01
CA ALA A 144 -0.94 -6.92 -1.89
C ALA A 144 -0.54 -6.72 -3.36
N GLY A 145 -0.44 -5.47 -3.83
CA GLY A 145 0.08 -5.16 -5.17
C GLY A 145 1.49 -5.70 -5.39
N THR A 146 2.39 -5.55 -4.41
CA THR A 146 3.74 -6.14 -4.53
C THR A 146 3.74 -7.66 -4.54
N ALA A 147 2.85 -8.31 -3.79
CA ALA A 147 2.69 -9.76 -3.84
C ALA A 147 2.19 -10.22 -5.21
N GLN A 148 1.24 -9.50 -5.80
CA GLN A 148 0.77 -9.74 -7.17
C GLN A 148 1.92 -9.63 -8.17
N LEU A 149 2.78 -8.60 -8.05
CA LEU A 149 3.95 -8.42 -8.90
C LEU A 149 4.95 -9.58 -8.80
N VAL A 150 5.20 -10.08 -7.59
CA VAL A 150 6.07 -11.24 -7.34
C VAL A 150 5.48 -12.49 -7.98
N VAL A 151 4.18 -12.73 -7.82
CA VAL A 151 3.49 -13.86 -8.44
C VAL A 151 3.58 -13.77 -9.96
N ALA A 152 3.27 -12.62 -10.55
CA ALA A 152 3.34 -12.39 -11.98
C ALA A 152 4.77 -12.60 -12.51
N SER A 153 5.78 -12.06 -11.84
CA SER A 153 7.18 -12.19 -12.25
C SER A 153 7.72 -13.63 -12.13
N ARG A 154 7.20 -14.43 -11.19
CA ARG A 154 7.60 -15.84 -11.01
C ARG A 154 7.09 -16.77 -12.11
N VAL A 155 5.97 -16.47 -12.78
CA VAL A 155 5.33 -17.37 -13.77
C VAL A 155 6.29 -17.82 -14.88
N LYS A 156 7.18 -16.91 -15.32
CA LYS A 156 8.13 -17.16 -16.42
C LYS A 156 9.58 -17.31 -15.93
N ALA A 157 9.82 -17.21 -14.63
CA ALA A 157 11.17 -17.29 -14.06
C ALA A 157 11.71 -18.73 -14.04
N SER A 158 13.02 -18.88 -14.22
CA SER A 158 13.70 -20.14 -13.95
C SER A 158 13.71 -20.45 -12.45
N GLN A 159 13.52 -21.71 -12.08
CA GLN A 159 13.50 -22.13 -10.67
C GLN A 159 14.86 -21.95 -9.97
N ASN A 160 15.96 -21.87 -10.73
CA ASN A 160 17.32 -21.64 -10.23
C ASN A 160 17.81 -20.21 -10.49
N SER A 161 16.90 -19.25 -10.72
CA SER A 161 17.28 -17.84 -10.94
C SER A 161 17.68 -17.17 -9.62
N ASP A 162 18.88 -16.60 -9.58
CA ASP A 162 19.34 -15.76 -8.46
C ASP A 162 18.44 -14.52 -8.29
N ASN A 163 17.99 -13.92 -9.40
CA ASN A 163 17.07 -12.76 -9.36
C ASN A 163 15.72 -13.13 -8.73
N LEU A 164 15.24 -14.37 -8.91
CA LEU A 164 14.02 -14.86 -8.26
C LEU A 164 14.22 -15.02 -6.74
N ALA A 165 15.39 -15.49 -6.31
CA ALA A 165 15.72 -15.58 -4.88
C ALA A 165 15.81 -14.19 -4.24
N GLU A 166 16.47 -13.24 -4.91
CA GLU A 166 16.55 -11.84 -4.46
C GLU A 166 15.17 -11.18 -4.39
N LEU A 167 14.31 -11.38 -5.39
CA LEU A 167 12.93 -10.88 -5.41
C LEU A 167 12.12 -11.45 -4.24
N SER A 168 12.27 -12.74 -3.97
CA SER A 168 11.59 -13.41 -2.85
C SER A 168 12.03 -12.83 -1.50
N GLN A 169 13.31 -12.49 -1.34
CA GLN A 169 13.80 -11.82 -0.14
C GLN A 169 13.26 -10.39 -0.02
N ALA A 170 13.22 -9.63 -1.12
CA ALA A 170 12.62 -8.30 -1.13
C ALA A 170 11.13 -8.33 -0.76
N SER A 171 10.38 -9.34 -1.21
CA SER A 171 8.98 -9.57 -0.83
C SER A 171 8.79 -9.74 0.68
N ARG A 172 9.66 -10.53 1.34
CA ARG A 172 9.63 -10.67 2.81
C ARG A 172 9.91 -9.35 3.51
N ASN A 173 10.84 -8.55 3.00
CA ASN A 173 11.15 -7.24 3.56
C ASN A 173 9.95 -6.29 3.49
N VAL A 174 9.19 -6.30 2.38
CA VAL A 174 7.93 -5.56 2.27
C VAL A 174 6.92 -6.04 3.30
N THR A 175 6.71 -7.35 3.45
CA THR A 175 5.81 -7.90 4.49
C THR A 175 6.19 -7.44 5.90
N ASN A 176 7.48 -7.46 6.24
CA ASN A 176 7.97 -7.03 7.54
C ASN A 176 7.78 -5.51 7.75
N ALA A 177 8.05 -4.70 6.73
CA ALA A 177 7.83 -3.26 6.79
C ALA A 177 6.34 -2.92 6.92
N THR A 178 5.46 -3.62 6.21
CA THR A 178 4.00 -3.50 6.37
C THR A 178 3.57 -3.84 7.79
N ALA A 179 4.07 -4.94 8.37
CA ALA A 179 3.77 -5.30 9.75
C ALA A 179 4.24 -4.22 10.74
N THR A 180 5.37 -3.58 10.46
CA THR A 180 5.90 -2.45 11.25
C THR A 180 4.95 -1.26 11.20
N VAL A 181 4.49 -0.84 10.00
CA VAL A 181 3.51 0.25 9.85
C VAL A 181 2.23 -0.05 10.63
N VAL A 182 1.73 -1.29 10.57
CA VAL A 182 0.52 -1.69 11.32
C VAL A 182 0.73 -1.62 12.83
N ALA A 183 1.89 -2.08 13.31
CA ALA A 183 2.23 -2.01 14.73
C ALA A 183 2.34 -0.55 15.20
N THR A 184 3.02 0.29 14.43
CA THR A 184 3.14 1.73 14.70
C THR A 184 1.77 2.39 14.73
N ALA A 185 0.92 2.19 13.71
CA ALA A 185 -0.41 2.78 13.65
C ALA A 185 -1.28 2.43 14.86
N LYS A 186 -1.22 1.17 15.32
CA LYS A 186 -1.94 0.72 16.52
C LYS A 186 -1.38 1.32 17.80
N SER A 187 -0.05 1.37 17.94
CA SER A 187 0.62 1.98 19.10
C SER A 187 0.28 3.47 19.21
N CYS A 188 0.34 4.20 18.10
CA CYS A 188 -0.01 5.61 18.04
C CYS A 188 -1.49 5.85 18.39
N ALA A 189 -2.40 4.99 17.91
CA ALA A 189 -3.83 5.09 18.25
C ALA A 189 -4.06 4.92 19.76
N GLN A 190 -3.34 4.01 20.41
CA GLN A 190 -3.43 3.80 21.86
C GLN A 190 -2.89 4.99 22.65
N LEU A 191 -1.77 5.58 22.23
CA LEU A 191 -1.19 6.75 22.91
C LEU A 191 -2.13 7.97 22.84
N VAL A 192 -2.81 8.17 21.71
CA VAL A 192 -3.80 9.24 21.55
C VAL A 192 -4.99 9.01 22.50
N GLN A 193 -5.53 7.78 22.55
CA GLN A 193 -6.64 7.44 23.45
C GLN A 193 -6.29 7.57 24.94
N GLN A 194 -5.10 7.13 25.35
CA GLN A 194 -4.64 7.25 26.75
C GLN A 194 -4.51 8.70 27.21
N THR A 195 -4.23 9.62 26.29
CA THR A 195 -4.16 11.06 26.59
C THR A 195 -5.57 11.63 26.85
N GLU A 196 -6.61 11.09 26.22
CA GLU A 196 -8.01 11.49 26.43
C GLU A 196 -8.60 10.89 27.74
N ASP A 197 -8.21 9.67 28.12
CA ASP A 197 -8.71 8.98 29.32
C ASP A 197 -8.23 9.60 30.65
N LEU A 198 -7.17 10.42 30.62
CA LEU A 198 -6.60 11.09 31.81
C LEU A 198 -7.55 12.13 32.45
N ASP A 199 -8.64 12.51 31.78
CA ASP A 199 -9.58 13.53 32.26
C ASP A 199 -10.73 12.97 33.14
N LEU A 200 -10.76 11.64 33.37
CA LEU A 200 -11.83 10.96 34.13
C LEU A 200 -11.63 10.97 35.66
N GLY A 201 -10.47 11.41 36.16
CA GLY A 201 -10.09 11.31 37.57
C GLY A 201 -10.80 12.28 38.55
N VAL A 202 -11.61 13.23 38.06
CA VAL A 202 -12.18 14.34 38.86
C VAL A 202 -13.72 14.42 38.73
N LEU A 203 -14.41 13.28 38.75
CA LEU A 203 -15.87 13.23 38.53
C LEU A 203 -16.62 12.77 39.78
N ASN A 204 -17.75 13.43 40.09
CA ASN A 204 -18.67 12.98 41.13
C ASN A 204 -19.60 11.84 40.63
N GLU A 205 -20.34 11.20 41.53
CA GLU A 205 -21.19 10.03 41.23
C GLU A 205 -22.24 10.30 40.13
N HIS A 206 -22.85 11.49 40.14
CA HIS A 206 -23.82 11.90 39.11
C HIS A 206 -23.18 12.14 37.74
N GLN A 207 -21.99 12.76 37.71
CA GLN A 207 -21.24 12.97 36.49
C GLN A 207 -20.76 11.64 35.89
N THR A 208 -20.34 10.71 36.75
CA THR A 208 -19.95 9.34 36.38
C THR A 208 -21.11 8.61 35.73
N LYS A 209 -22.31 8.64 36.32
CA LYS A 209 -23.48 7.96 35.75
C LYS A 209 -23.93 8.60 34.43
N ARG A 210 -23.84 9.92 34.29
CA ARG A 210 -24.15 10.62 33.03
C ARG A 210 -23.17 10.21 31.93
N LEU A 211 -21.88 10.20 32.23
CA LEU A 211 -20.84 9.76 31.28
C LEU A 211 -21.00 8.28 30.92
N GLU A 212 -21.36 7.41 31.86
CA GLU A 212 -21.65 6.00 31.57
C GLU A 212 -22.77 5.85 30.53
N ILE A 213 -23.86 6.62 30.68
CA ILE A 213 -24.97 6.61 29.71
C ILE A 213 -24.52 7.17 28.36
N GLU A 214 -23.78 8.27 28.34
CA GLU A 214 -23.22 8.85 27.11
C GLU A 214 -22.29 7.86 26.39
N CYS A 215 -21.43 7.15 27.13
CA CYS A 215 -20.58 6.08 26.60
C CYS A 215 -21.42 4.92 26.03
N GLN A 216 -22.47 4.47 26.72
CA GLN A 216 -23.35 3.41 26.20
C GLN A 216 -24.06 3.82 24.90
N VAL A 217 -24.57 5.07 24.83
CA VAL A 217 -25.14 5.61 23.59
C VAL A 217 -24.08 5.60 22.49
N ARG A 218 -22.86 6.04 22.79
CA ARG A 218 -21.76 6.07 21.82
C ARG A 218 -21.38 4.68 21.32
N VAL A 219 -21.38 3.67 22.19
CA VAL A 219 -21.16 2.27 21.80
C VAL A 219 -22.19 1.82 20.77
N LEU A 220 -23.49 2.06 21.02
CA LEU A 220 -24.56 1.68 20.09
C LEU A 220 -24.45 2.39 18.73
N GLU A 221 -24.08 3.68 18.72
CA GLU A 221 -23.83 4.42 17.48
C GLU A 221 -22.66 3.84 16.68
N LEU A 222 -21.57 3.47 17.37
CA LEU A 222 -20.38 2.89 16.74
C LEU A 222 -20.67 1.49 16.20
N GLU A 223 -21.44 0.66 16.91
CA GLU A 223 -21.88 -0.65 16.42
C GLU A 223 -22.74 -0.53 15.16
N SER A 224 -23.71 0.40 15.14
CA SER A 224 -24.54 0.68 13.97
C SER A 224 -23.70 1.16 12.77
N SER A 225 -22.72 2.02 13.03
CA SER A 225 -21.82 2.56 12.00
C SER A 225 -20.87 1.48 11.47
N LEU A 226 -20.34 0.62 12.34
CA LEU A 226 -19.49 -0.51 11.98
C LEU A 226 -20.23 -1.47 11.03
N GLU A 227 -21.48 -1.80 11.33
CA GLU A 227 -22.27 -2.69 10.50
C GLU A 227 -22.52 -2.08 9.10
N LYS A 228 -22.81 -0.78 9.03
CA LYS A 228 -22.96 -0.05 7.76
C LYS A 228 -21.67 -0.08 6.92
N GLU A 229 -20.52 0.16 7.53
CA GLU A 229 -19.24 0.13 6.81
C GLU A 229 -18.84 -1.29 6.39
N ARG A 230 -19.15 -2.31 7.19
CA ARG A 230 -18.96 -3.73 6.80
C ARG A 230 -19.78 -4.09 5.56
N MET A 231 -21.04 -3.65 5.50
CA MET A 231 -21.87 -3.86 4.32
C MET A 231 -21.30 -3.18 3.07
N LYS A 232 -20.87 -1.91 3.19
CA LYS A 232 -20.22 -1.18 2.07
C LYS A 232 -18.93 -1.85 1.62
N LEU A 233 -18.05 -2.22 2.54
CA LEU A 233 -16.79 -2.90 2.23
C LEU A 233 -17.03 -4.23 1.50
N SER A 234 -18.03 -5.00 1.93
CA SER A 234 -18.44 -6.24 1.26
C SER A 234 -18.91 -5.98 -0.17
N ALA A 235 -19.72 -4.93 -0.39
CA ALA A 235 -20.18 -4.54 -1.72
C ALA A 235 -19.02 -4.10 -2.63
N LEU A 236 -18.10 -3.26 -2.13
CA LEU A 236 -16.92 -2.81 -2.88
C LEU A 236 -16.01 -3.98 -3.28
N ARG A 237 -15.78 -4.93 -2.35
CA ARG A 237 -15.02 -6.14 -2.65
C ARG A 237 -15.68 -6.98 -3.75
N LYS A 238 -17.01 -7.13 -3.72
CA LYS A 238 -17.74 -7.86 -4.78
C LYS A 238 -17.58 -7.19 -6.15
N LEU A 239 -17.63 -5.86 -6.22
CA LEU A 239 -17.41 -5.12 -7.46
C LEU A 239 -15.99 -5.35 -8.00
N HIS A 240 -14.98 -5.27 -7.13
CA HIS A 240 -13.59 -5.52 -7.52
C HIS A 240 -13.41 -6.93 -8.12
N TYR A 241 -14.01 -7.96 -7.53
CA TYR A 241 -13.96 -9.33 -8.09
C TYR A 241 -14.75 -9.51 -9.39
N GLN A 242 -15.76 -8.69 -9.65
CA GLN A 242 -16.54 -8.74 -10.89
C GLN A 242 -15.79 -8.06 -12.05
N GLU A 243 -15.08 -6.95 -11.77
CA GLU A 243 -14.22 -6.27 -12.75
C GLU A 243 -12.97 -7.08 -13.11
N ASP A 244 -12.42 -7.87 -12.17
CA ASP A 244 -11.30 -8.79 -12.44
C ASP A 244 -11.68 -9.99 -13.33
N GLN A 245 -12.97 -10.28 -13.53
CA GLN A 245 -13.47 -11.42 -14.32
C GLN A 245 -14.04 -11.06 -15.70
N SER A 246 -14.15 -9.76 -16.02
CA SER A 246 -14.69 -9.24 -17.28
C SER A 246 -13.59 -8.74 -18.21
#